data_AF-A0A564YPJ2-F1
#
_entry.id   AF-A0A564YPJ2-F1
#
_cell.length_a   1.000
_cell.length_b   1.000
_cell.length_c   1.000
_cell.angle_alpha   90.00
_cell.angle_beta   90.00
_cell.angle_gamma   90.00
#
_symmetry.space_group_name_H-M   'P 1'
#
loop_
_entity.id
_entity.type
_entity.pdbx_description
1 polymer ?
#
loop_
_entity_poly.entity_id
_entity_poly.type
_entity_poly.pdbx_seq_one_letter_code
_entity_poly.pdbx_strand_id
1 'polypeptide(L)'
;QVHRPFPPEGSVYDYYLDEADLLSPDKNELDCDEQNQKQVHWEHWMTNSPTYKIDTTGKYSDILVPTLDNVRLVKVMEMLLRNGLPILGIGPTGTGKTVCISDKLTRGMPEEFLSEFMVFSAKTSSNQTQDLIESKMDKRRRGVYGPPPGKSLTFFID
;
A
#
# COMPACT_ATOMS: atom_id res chain seq x y z
N GLN A 1 -5.75 20.21 -26.87
CA GLN A 1 -4.63 19.81 -25.98
C GLN A 1 -5.12 19.97 -24.55
N VAL A 2 -5.13 18.92 -23.75
CA VAL A 2 -5.49 19.03 -22.33
C VAL A 2 -4.29 19.66 -21.61
N HIS A 3 -4.42 20.91 -21.19
CA HIS A 3 -3.42 21.59 -20.36
C HIS A 3 -3.40 20.88 -19.00
N ARG A 4 -2.40 20.04 -18.75
CA ARG A 4 -2.15 19.43 -17.44
C ARG A 4 -1.16 20.36 -16.72
N PRO A 5 -1.63 21.31 -15.89
CA PRO A 5 -0.72 22.21 -15.18
C PRO A 5 0.22 21.37 -14.31
N PHE A 6 1.50 21.71 -14.22
CA PHE A 6 2.37 21.15 -13.19
C PHE A 6 1.95 21.70 -11.81
N PRO A 7 2.35 21.06 -10.69
CA PRO A 7 2.06 21.59 -9.35
C PRO A 7 2.58 23.03 -9.20
N PRO A 8 1.90 23.87 -8.41
CA PRO A 8 2.22 25.29 -8.31
C PRO A 8 3.58 25.54 -7.63
N GLU A 9 3.98 24.67 -6.69
CA GLU A 9 5.22 24.81 -5.90
C GLU A 9 5.81 23.44 -5.57
N GLY A 10 7.12 23.39 -5.30
CA GLY A 10 7.81 22.17 -4.87
C GLY A 10 8.10 21.19 -6.02
N SER A 11 8.32 19.93 -5.65
CA SER A 11 8.60 18.86 -6.59
C SER A 11 7.31 18.12 -6.97
N VAL A 12 7.23 17.58 -8.19
CA VAL A 12 6.10 16.74 -8.62
C VAL A 12 5.90 15.54 -7.70
N TYR A 13 6.96 15.07 -7.04
CA TYR A 13 6.90 13.94 -6.11
C TYR A 13 6.23 14.27 -4.76
N ASP A 14 5.96 15.55 -4.48
CA ASP A 14 5.26 16.00 -3.28
C ASP A 14 3.73 15.92 -3.45
N TYR A 15 3.27 15.56 -4.66
CA TYR A 15 1.87 15.50 -5.05
C TYR A 15 1.52 14.15 -5.67
N TYR A 16 0.23 13.84 -5.64
CA TYR A 16 -0.41 12.88 -6.53
C TYR A 16 -1.42 13.58 -7.42
N LEU A 17 -1.77 12.93 -8.52
CA LEU A 17 -2.82 13.42 -9.41
C LEU A 17 -4.16 12.85 -8.92
N ASP A 18 -5.05 13.71 -8.44
CA ASP A 18 -6.43 13.33 -8.19
C ASP A 18 -7.18 13.37 -9.54
N GLU A 19 -7.63 12.21 -9.99
CA GLU A 19 -8.36 12.05 -11.24
C GLU A 19 -9.87 12.27 -11.10
N ALA A 20 -10.34 12.83 -9.99
CA ALA A 20 -11.70 13.36 -9.85
C ALA A 20 -12.81 12.31 -10.11
N ASP A 21 -12.57 11.05 -9.70
CA ASP A 21 -13.48 9.92 -9.92
C ASP A 21 -13.83 9.69 -11.41
N LEU A 22 -12.93 10.02 -12.34
CA LEU A 22 -13.15 9.79 -13.77
C LEU A 22 -13.10 8.30 -14.16
N LEU A 23 -12.43 7.46 -13.37
CA LEU A 23 -12.20 6.02 -13.64
C LEU A 23 -13.00 5.06 -12.73
N SER A 24 -13.94 5.55 -11.92
CA SER A 24 -14.79 4.68 -11.12
C SER A 24 -15.67 3.81 -12.04
N PRO A 25 -15.64 2.46 -11.92
CA PRO A 25 -16.46 1.58 -12.74
C PRO A 25 -17.96 1.65 -12.42
N ASP A 26 -18.33 2.24 -11.28
CA ASP A 26 -19.72 2.40 -10.78
C ASP A 26 -20.45 3.63 -11.33
N LYS A 27 -20.08 4.13 -12.52
CA LYS A 27 -20.92 5.10 -13.23
C LYS A 27 -22.10 4.37 -13.87
N ASN A 28 -23.07 4.01 -13.03
CA ASN A 28 -24.45 4.01 -13.50
C ASN A 28 -24.74 5.44 -13.93
N GLU A 29 -24.80 5.63 -15.25
CA GLU A 29 -25.42 6.79 -15.87
C GLU A 29 -26.79 6.98 -15.21
N LEU A 30 -26.97 8.06 -14.44
CA LEU A 30 -28.21 8.74 -14.04
C LEU A 30 -27.94 9.45 -12.70
N ASP A 31 -27.36 10.64 -12.78
CA ASP A 31 -27.73 11.83 -11.99
C ASP A 31 -26.74 12.94 -12.34
N CYS A 32 -27.07 13.67 -13.41
CA CYS A 32 -26.35 14.87 -13.84
C CYS A 32 -26.75 16.04 -12.94
N ASP A 33 -26.22 16.08 -11.72
CA ASP A 33 -26.14 17.34 -10.97
C ASP A 33 -24.96 18.14 -11.51
N GLU A 34 -25.25 19.14 -12.35
CA GLU A 34 -24.32 20.06 -13.03
C GLU A 34 -23.43 20.92 -12.10
N GLN A 35 -23.36 20.67 -10.80
CA GLN A 35 -22.71 21.57 -9.84
C GLN A 35 -21.42 21.05 -9.19
N ASN A 36 -20.92 19.86 -9.53
CA ASN A 36 -19.62 19.44 -9.00
C ASN A 36 -18.81 18.58 -9.98
N GLN A 37 -18.50 19.14 -11.16
CA GLN A 37 -17.43 18.60 -12.01
C GLN A 37 -16.10 18.74 -11.25
N LYS A 38 -15.75 17.73 -10.46
CA LYS A 38 -14.41 17.62 -9.89
C LYS A 38 -13.42 17.67 -11.07
N GLN A 39 -12.48 18.60 -11.00
CA GLN A 39 -11.44 18.74 -12.02
C GLN A 39 -10.21 17.95 -11.60
N VAL A 40 -9.51 17.37 -12.58
CA VAL A 40 -8.22 16.73 -12.36
C VAL A 40 -7.25 17.79 -11.84
N HIS A 41 -6.67 17.55 -10.67
CA HIS A 41 -5.74 18.49 -10.05
C HIS A 41 -4.63 17.76 -9.30
N TRP A 42 -3.53 18.47 -9.05
CA TRP A 42 -2.45 17.97 -8.20
C TRP A 42 -2.81 18.21 -6.75
N GLU A 43 -2.79 17.15 -5.95
CA GLU A 43 -3.05 17.21 -4.53
C GLU A 43 -1.80 16.80 -3.76
N HIS A 44 -1.40 17.62 -2.79
CA HIS A 44 -0.23 17.33 -1.99
C HIS A 44 -0.49 16.11 -1.10
N TRP A 45 0.46 15.18 -0.99
CA TRP A 45 0.25 13.91 -0.27
C TRP A 45 -0.19 14.10 1.19
N MET A 46 0.22 15.20 1.81
CA MET A 46 -0.10 15.51 3.21
C MET A 46 -1.46 16.21 3.41
N THR A 47 -2.15 16.66 2.33
CA THR A 47 -3.41 17.43 2.44
C THR A 47 -4.48 16.69 3.23
N ASN A 48 -4.64 15.38 2.96
CA ASN A 48 -5.62 14.52 3.62
C ASN A 48 -5.04 13.66 4.73
N SER A 49 -3.79 13.92 5.15
CA SER A 49 -3.20 13.17 6.26
C SER A 49 -3.90 13.57 7.56
N PRO A 50 -4.42 12.62 8.36
CA PRO A 50 -5.03 12.94 9.63
C PRO A 50 -4.00 13.60 10.55
N THR A 51 -4.46 14.49 11.43
CA THR A 51 -3.61 15.09 12.46
C THR A 51 -3.04 13.99 13.35
N TYR A 52 -1.73 13.76 13.25
CA TYR A 52 -1.05 12.74 14.03
C TYR A 52 -0.97 13.15 15.50
N LYS A 53 -1.53 12.31 16.38
CA LYS A 53 -1.40 12.46 17.83
C LYS A 53 -0.58 11.29 18.34
N ILE A 54 0.49 11.61 19.07
CA ILE A 54 1.31 10.59 19.72
C ILE A 54 0.49 10.00 20.87
N ASP A 55 0.29 8.69 20.83
CA ASP A 55 -0.23 7.95 21.97
C ASP A 55 0.88 7.81 23.02
N THR A 56 0.75 8.55 24.12
CA THR A 56 1.71 8.54 25.22
C THR A 56 1.64 7.26 26.07
N THR A 57 0.66 6.39 25.82
CA THR A 57 0.51 5.10 26.53
C THR A 57 1.17 3.94 25.77
N GLY A 58 1.45 4.12 24.47
CA GLY A 58 2.11 3.14 23.62
C GLY A 58 3.62 3.04 23.84
N LYS A 59 4.23 2.00 23.26
CA LYS A 59 5.70 1.89 23.27
C LYS A 59 6.30 2.90 22.30
N TYR A 60 7.44 3.48 22.69
CA TYR A 60 8.18 4.40 21.82
C TYR A 60 8.52 3.79 20.45
N SER A 61 8.81 2.48 20.40
CA SER A 61 9.09 1.74 19.16
C SER A 61 7.94 1.73 18.15
N ASP A 62 6.72 1.99 18.61
CA ASP A 62 5.50 1.85 17.81
C ASP A 62 5.04 3.22 17.27
N ILE A 63 5.74 4.29 17.64
CA ILE A 63 5.46 5.66 17.19
C ILE A 63 5.96 5.82 15.75
N LEU A 64 5.04 5.73 14.79
CA LEU A 64 5.30 6.04 13.39
C LEU A 64 4.74 7.42 13.02
N VAL A 65 5.62 8.42 12.93
CA VAL A 65 5.24 9.76 12.50
C VAL A 65 5.00 9.77 10.98
N PRO A 66 3.82 10.20 10.50
CA PRO A 66 3.56 10.32 9.08
C PRO A 66 4.40 11.45 8.49
N THR A 67 5.35 11.07 7.65
CA THR A 67 6.14 11.99 6.82
C THR A 67 5.68 11.87 5.38
N LEU A 68 6.04 12.86 4.56
CA LEU A 68 5.76 12.87 3.12
C LEU A 68 6.21 11.57 2.44
N ASP A 69 7.43 11.11 2.77
CA ASP A 69 8.00 9.89 2.20
C ASP A 69 7.23 8.63 2.60
N ASN A 70 6.87 8.51 3.89
CA ASN A 70 6.14 7.34 4.39
C ASN A 70 4.72 7.27 3.82
N VAL A 71 4.02 8.41 3.78
CA VAL A 71 2.67 8.50 3.21
C VAL A 71 2.68 8.12 1.72
N ARG A 72 3.62 8.68 0.95
CA ARG A 72 3.79 8.36 -0.47
C ARG A 72 4.13 6.88 -0.68
N LEU A 73 5.10 6.35 0.06
CA LEU A 73 5.53 4.94 -0.04
C LEU A 73 4.36 3.99 0.21
N VAL A 74 3.62 4.21 1.30
CA VAL A 74 2.48 3.38 1.70
C VAL A 74 1.36 3.42 0.65
N LYS A 75 1.09 4.61 0.07
CA LYS A 75 0.02 4.76 -0.92
C LYS A 75 0.37 4.14 -2.27
N VAL A 76 1.60 4.32 -2.75
CA VAL A 76 2.09 3.68 -3.98
C VAL A 76 2.09 2.16 -3.83
N MET A 77 2.56 1.66 -2.68
CA MET A 77 2.55 0.23 -2.40
C MET A 77 1.13 -0.34 -2.41
N GLU A 78 0.19 0.30 -1.73
CA GLU A 78 -1.21 -0.14 -1.73
C GLU A 78 -1.78 -0.23 -3.15
N MET A 79 -1.49 0.77 -3.98
CA MET A 79 -1.96 0.80 -5.37
C MET A 79 -1.40 -0.38 -6.17
N LEU A 80 -0.10 -0.67 -6.02
CA LEU A 80 0.54 -1.82 -6.69
C LEU A 80 0.00 -3.16 -6.19
N LEU A 81 -0.17 -3.32 -4.87
CA LEU A 81 -0.73 -4.54 -4.26
C LEU A 81 -2.17 -4.80 -4.71
N ARG A 82 -3.01 -3.76 -4.75
CA ARG A 82 -4.40 -3.86 -5.24
C ARG A 82 -4.47 -4.31 -6.70
N ASN A 83 -3.45 -4.01 -7.49
CA ASN A 83 -3.33 -4.46 -8.88
C ASN A 83 -2.59 -5.81 -9.02
N GLY A 84 -2.29 -6.49 -7.91
CA GLY A 84 -1.59 -7.78 -7.92
C GLY A 84 -0.15 -7.72 -8.40
N LEU A 85 0.49 -6.54 -8.32
CA LEU A 85 1.86 -6.34 -8.78
C LEU A 85 2.86 -6.56 -7.62
N PRO A 86 3.93 -7.34 -7.84
CA PRO A 86 5.00 -7.51 -6.85
C PRO A 86 5.82 -6.23 -6.69
N ILE A 87 6.37 -6.01 -5.50
CA ILE A 87 7.02 -4.76 -5.12
C ILE A 87 8.39 -5.06 -4.51
N LEU A 88 9.39 -4.26 -4.89
CA LEU A 88 10.71 -4.24 -4.25
C LEU A 88 10.97 -2.84 -3.68
N GLY A 89 11.02 -2.75 -2.34
CA GLY A 89 11.40 -1.52 -1.65
C GLY A 89 12.91 -1.46 -1.44
N ILE A 90 13.55 -0.38 -1.90
CA ILE A 90 15.00 -0.16 -1.73
C ILE A 90 15.27 1.02 -0.79
N GLY A 91 16.36 0.93 -0.03
CA GLY A 91 16.86 2.05 0.77
C GLY A 91 17.79 1.63 1.92
N PRO A 92 18.51 2.58 2.54
CA PRO A 92 19.48 2.28 3.60
C PRO A 92 18.87 1.59 4.82
N THR A 93 19.67 0.82 5.57
CA THR A 93 19.21 0.20 6.82
C THR A 93 18.84 1.28 7.86
N GLY A 94 17.82 1.01 8.69
CA GLY A 94 17.42 1.92 9.76
C GLY A 94 16.53 3.09 9.35
N THR A 95 16.06 3.16 8.10
CA THR A 95 15.18 4.25 7.61
C THR A 95 13.68 3.98 7.79
N GLY A 96 13.30 3.09 8.71
CA GLY A 96 11.88 2.83 9.02
C GLY A 96 11.07 2.11 7.93
N LYS A 97 11.69 1.60 6.86
CA LYS A 97 11.01 0.87 5.76
C LYS A 97 10.19 -0.31 6.31
N THR A 98 10.84 -1.24 6.99
CA THR A 98 10.19 -2.45 7.55
C THR A 98 8.99 -2.08 8.42
N VAL A 99 9.12 -1.05 9.26
CA VAL A 99 8.02 -0.59 10.14
C VAL A 99 6.86 -0.02 9.33
N CYS A 100 7.11 0.84 8.34
CA CYS A 100 6.05 1.40 7.49
C CYS A 100 5.32 0.33 6.70
N ILE A 101 6.06 -0.60 6.08
CA ILE A 101 5.47 -1.67 5.27
C ILE A 101 4.66 -2.62 6.16
N SER A 102 5.21 -3.00 7.31
CA SER A 102 4.53 -3.89 8.25
C SER A 102 3.26 -3.29 8.81
N ASP A 103 3.28 -2.00 9.18
CA ASP A 103 2.09 -1.30 9.65
C ASP A 103 0.98 -1.28 8.58
N LYS A 104 1.34 -0.92 7.33
CA LYS A 104 0.38 -0.94 6.21
C LYS A 104 -0.21 -2.32 5.96
N LEU A 105 0.63 -3.34 5.87
CA LEU A 105 0.20 -4.72 5.59
C LEU A 105 -0.64 -5.34 6.70
N THR A 106 -0.48 -4.87 7.94
CA THR A 106 -1.21 -5.40 9.11
C THR A 106 -2.51 -4.64 9.38
N ARG A 107 -2.52 -3.31 9.20
CA ARG A 107 -3.65 -2.45 9.65
C ARG A 107 -4.31 -1.65 8.54
N GLY A 108 -3.62 -1.45 7.42
CA GLY A 108 -4.05 -0.51 6.38
C GLY A 108 -4.46 -1.15 5.06
N MET A 109 -4.41 -2.47 4.93
CA MET A 109 -4.91 -3.18 3.74
C MET A 109 -6.35 -3.67 3.96
N PRO A 110 -7.16 -3.77 2.90
CA PRO A 110 -8.49 -4.38 2.99
C PRO A 110 -8.45 -5.83 3.50
N GLU A 111 -9.54 -6.30 4.10
CA GLU A 111 -9.60 -7.62 4.76
C GLU A 111 -9.37 -8.80 3.79
N GLU A 112 -9.60 -8.59 2.50
CA GLU A 112 -9.30 -9.57 1.46
C GLU A 112 -7.79 -9.78 1.24
N PHE A 113 -6.93 -8.89 1.71
CA PHE A 113 -5.47 -9.01 1.62
C PHE A 113 -4.93 -9.59 2.93
N LEU A 114 -4.51 -10.85 2.87
CA LEU A 114 -3.74 -11.51 3.91
C LEU A 114 -2.25 -11.19 3.70
N SER A 115 -1.55 -10.96 4.80
CA SER A 115 -0.13 -10.63 4.79
C SER A 115 0.64 -11.59 5.67
N GLU A 116 1.72 -12.16 5.14
CA GLU A 116 2.62 -13.06 5.88
C GLU A 116 4.03 -12.50 5.86
N PHE A 117 4.70 -12.57 7.00
CA PHE A 117 5.99 -11.96 7.23
C PHE A 117 7.09 -13.02 7.25
N MET A 118 8.11 -12.83 6.42
CA MET A 118 9.25 -13.71 6.27
C MET A 118 10.53 -12.93 6.54
N VAL A 119 11.43 -13.53 7.31
CA VAL A 119 12.76 -12.96 7.57
C VAL A 119 13.79 -13.99 7.18
N PHE A 120 14.73 -13.61 6.32
CA PHE A 120 15.81 -14.50 5.91
C PHE A 120 17.06 -14.31 6.77
N SER A 121 17.77 -15.41 6.95
CA SER A 121 19.09 -15.44 7.57
C SER A 121 20.07 -16.11 6.63
N ALA A 122 21.36 -16.03 6.94
CA ALA A 122 22.39 -16.74 6.19
C ALA A 122 22.21 -18.28 6.17
N LYS A 123 21.33 -18.83 7.01
CA LYS A 123 21.05 -20.27 7.09
C LYS A 123 19.71 -20.66 6.44
N THR A 124 18.94 -19.71 5.93
CA THR A 124 17.63 -20.01 5.33
C THR A 124 17.84 -20.72 3.99
N SER A 125 17.34 -21.94 3.86
CA SER A 125 17.43 -22.73 2.63
C SER A 125 16.19 -22.58 1.75
N SER A 126 16.29 -23.01 0.48
CA SER A 126 15.16 -23.08 -0.44
C SER A 126 14.04 -23.97 0.10
N ASN A 127 14.38 -25.10 0.71
CA ASN A 127 13.41 -26.05 1.24
C ASN A 127 12.65 -25.45 2.43
N GLN A 128 13.36 -24.77 3.33
CA GLN A 128 12.72 -24.05 4.45
C GLN A 128 11.79 -22.93 3.95
N THR A 129 12.19 -22.23 2.89
CA THR A 129 11.37 -21.17 2.27
C THR A 129 10.10 -21.77 1.67
N GLN A 130 10.22 -22.88 0.95
CA GLN A 130 9.07 -23.59 0.38
C GLN A 130 8.13 -24.08 1.48
N ASP A 131 8.65 -24.74 2.52
CA ASP A 131 7.86 -25.23 3.64
C ASP A 131 7.11 -24.09 4.34
N LEU A 132 7.76 -22.92 4.51
CA LEU A 132 7.13 -21.75 5.10
C LEU A 132 5.97 -21.23 4.24
N ILE A 133 6.18 -21.06 2.94
CA ILE A 133 5.13 -20.57 2.03
C ILE A 133 3.97 -21.60 1.97
N GLU A 134 4.27 -22.89 1.83
CA GLU A 134 3.24 -23.95 1.80
C GLU A 134 2.45 -24.02 3.11
N SER A 135 3.08 -23.77 4.26
CA SER A 135 2.39 -23.76 5.56
C SER A 135 1.33 -22.66 5.70
N LYS A 136 1.39 -21.61 4.86
CA LYS A 136 0.48 -20.46 4.87
C LYS A 136 -0.56 -20.49 3.76
N MET A 137 -0.53 -21.51 2.89
CA MET A 137 -1.44 -21.65 1.76
C MET A 137 -2.39 -22.82 1.95
N ASP A 138 -3.59 -22.69 1.41
CA ASP A 138 -4.54 -23.79 1.33
C ASP A 138 -4.20 -24.72 0.17
N LYS A 139 -4.14 -26.01 0.45
CA LYS A 139 -3.95 -27.05 -0.56
C LYS A 139 -5.26 -27.29 -1.30
N ARG A 140 -5.32 -26.91 -2.57
CA ARG A 140 -6.54 -27.06 -3.40
C ARG A 140 -6.62 -28.42 -4.08
N ARG A 141 -5.52 -28.83 -4.70
CA ARG A 141 -5.35 -30.14 -5.38
C ARG A 141 -3.87 -30.51 -5.38
N ARG A 142 -3.53 -31.71 -5.86
CA ARG A 142 -2.13 -32.17 -5.88
C ARG A 142 -1.24 -31.15 -6.63
N GLY A 143 -0.29 -30.57 -5.90
CA GLY A 143 0.66 -29.58 -6.45
C GLY A 143 0.09 -28.18 -6.69
N VAL A 144 -1.14 -27.89 -6.23
CA VAL A 144 -1.73 -26.55 -6.38
C VAL A 144 -2.13 -26.02 -5.03
N TYR A 145 -1.51 -24.91 -4.68
CA TYR A 145 -1.71 -24.16 -3.45
C TYR A 145 -2.20 -22.77 -3.81
N GLY A 146 -2.93 -22.15 -2.90
CA GLY A 146 -3.32 -20.76 -3.05
C GLY A 146 -3.89 -20.22 -1.76
N PRO A 147 -4.18 -18.91 -1.73
CA PRO A 147 -4.89 -18.32 -0.60
C PRO A 147 -6.29 -18.93 -0.46
N PRO A 148 -6.92 -18.75 0.73
CA PRO A 148 -8.32 -19.03 0.93
C PRO A 148 -9.19 -18.40 -0.18
N PRO A 149 -10.32 -19.03 -0.57
CA PRO A 149 -11.20 -18.47 -1.59
C PRO A 149 -11.63 -17.03 -1.25
N GLY A 150 -11.51 -16.13 -2.23
CA GLY A 150 -11.86 -14.72 -2.05
C GLY A 150 -10.81 -13.87 -1.31
N LYS A 151 -9.66 -14.45 -0.94
CA LYS A 151 -8.54 -13.73 -0.33
C LYS A 151 -7.34 -13.69 -1.29
N SER A 152 -6.52 -12.65 -1.17
CA SER A 152 -5.19 -12.52 -1.76
C SER A 152 -4.14 -12.66 -0.66
N LEU A 153 -3.02 -13.33 -0.92
CA LEU A 153 -1.96 -13.54 0.06
C LEU A 153 -0.66 -12.87 -0.41
N THR A 154 -0.17 -11.93 0.39
CA THR A 154 1.08 -11.20 0.16
C THR A 154 2.14 -11.71 1.13
N PHE A 155 3.30 -12.13 0.61
CA PHE A 155 4.48 -12.42 1.43
C PHE A 155 5.39 -11.19 1.44
N PHE A 156 5.61 -10.64 2.63
CA PHE A 156 6.62 -9.61 2.86
C PHE A 156 7.91 -10.27 3.34
N ILE A 157 9.01 -9.92 2.68
CA ILE A 157 10.35 -10.42 3.00
C ILE A 157 11.19 -9.24 3.48
N ASP A 158 11.68 -9.32 4.72
CA ASP A 158 12.64 -8.38 5.31
C ASP A 158 14.09 -8.79 5.04
#